data_AF-A0A8T1HPQ3-F1
#
_entry.id   AF-A0A8T1HPQ3-F1
#
_cell.length_a   1.000
_cell.length_b   1.000
_cell.length_c   1.000
_cell.angle_alpha   90.00
_cell.angle_beta   90.00
_cell.angle_gamma   90.00
#
_symmetry.space_group_name_H-M   'P 1'
#
loop_
_entity.id
_entity.type
_entity.pdbx_description
1 polymer ?
#
loop_
_entity_poly.entity_id
_entity_poly.type
_entity_poly.pdbx_seq_one_letter_code
_entity_poly.pdbx_strand_id
1 'polypeptide(L)'
;MILFTSVLAGAMLFATANGHGYMTDPAVTFLSSSTDNTQFIATIESSVSGFSGTFSGSPADNTAAFSTAFEASSYTSLKELINSLATITVTDATLTCGSCDPDETAQPLPETYVEWSHSSTEGFTSSHEGP
;
A
#
# COMPACT_ATOMS: atom_id res chain seq x y z
N MET A 1 -20.57 -26.94 27.91
CA MET A 1 -21.08 -25.86 27.03
C MET A 1 -20.00 -25.61 25.98
N ILE A 2 -20.23 -26.10 24.77
CA ILE A 2 -19.25 -26.01 23.66
C ILE A 2 -19.41 -24.61 23.07
N LEU A 3 -18.40 -23.74 23.21
CA LEU A 3 -18.38 -22.46 22.50
C LEU A 3 -17.53 -22.61 21.23
N PHE A 4 -18.17 -22.31 20.11
CA PHE A 4 -17.64 -22.33 18.76
C PHE A 4 -16.58 -21.23 18.56
N THR A 5 -15.37 -21.61 18.19
CA THR A 5 -14.38 -20.70 17.59
C THR A 5 -14.40 -20.88 16.07
N SER A 6 -15.28 -20.13 15.40
CA SER A 6 -15.24 -19.99 13.95
C SER A 6 -14.19 -18.94 13.58
N VAL A 7 -12.96 -19.37 13.29
CA VAL A 7 -11.96 -18.49 12.67
C VAL A 7 -12.32 -18.39 11.18
N LEU A 8 -12.97 -17.29 10.79
CA LEU A 8 -13.21 -16.98 9.38
C LEU A 8 -11.89 -16.44 8.81
N ALA A 9 -11.12 -17.32 8.18
CA ALA A 9 -9.98 -16.92 7.36
C ALA A 9 -10.51 -16.25 6.09
N GLY A 10 -10.57 -14.92 6.11
CA GLY A 10 -10.82 -14.13 4.91
C GLY A 10 -9.61 -14.23 3.99
N ALA A 11 -9.73 -14.99 2.89
CA ALA A 11 -8.79 -14.90 1.79
C ALA A 11 -8.85 -13.47 1.24
N MET A 12 -7.81 -12.67 1.51
CA MET A 12 -7.61 -11.42 0.79
C MET A 12 -7.34 -11.80 -0.65
N LEU A 13 -8.33 -11.60 -1.52
CA LEU A 13 -8.09 -11.49 -2.95
C LEU A 13 -7.06 -10.37 -3.09
N PHE A 14 -5.86 -10.68 -3.58
CA PHE A 14 -4.95 -9.67 -4.09
C PHE A 14 -5.63 -9.04 -5.30
N ALA A 15 -6.56 -8.10 -5.05
CA ALA A 15 -6.95 -7.14 -6.06
C ALA A 15 -5.65 -6.52 -6.53
N THR A 16 -5.41 -6.56 -7.83
CA THR A 16 -4.32 -5.82 -8.47
C THR A 16 -4.62 -4.34 -8.25
N ALA A 17 -4.26 -3.82 -7.09
CA ALA A 17 -4.37 -2.41 -6.79
C ALA A 17 -3.34 -1.70 -7.66
N ASN A 18 -3.75 -1.29 -8.86
CA ASN A 18 -2.99 -0.41 -9.73
C ASN A 18 -3.28 1.04 -9.33
N GLY A 19 -3.20 1.31 -8.02
CA GLY A 19 -3.77 2.50 -7.41
C GLY A 19 -2.80 3.66 -7.43
N HIS A 20 -3.11 4.72 -8.19
CA HIS A 20 -2.56 6.06 -7.98
C HIS A 20 -3.71 6.96 -7.52
N GLY A 21 -4.00 6.98 -6.21
CA GLY A 21 -5.05 7.82 -5.65
C GLY A 21 -5.11 7.73 -4.14
N TYR A 22 -5.99 8.53 -3.56
CA TYR A 22 -6.19 8.61 -2.12
C TYR A 22 -7.66 8.78 -1.77
N MET A 23 -8.01 8.40 -0.55
CA MET A 23 -9.37 8.54 -0.04
C MET A 23 -9.66 10.01 0.23
N THR A 24 -10.75 10.52 -0.35
CA THR A 24 -11.21 11.91 -0.19
C THR A 24 -12.42 12.02 0.73
N ASP A 25 -13.17 10.94 0.90
CA ASP A 25 -14.23 10.83 1.91
C ASP A 25 -14.14 9.47 2.63
N PRO A 26 -13.81 9.45 3.94
CA PRO A 26 -13.54 10.59 4.79
C PRO A 26 -12.24 11.32 4.42
N ALA A 27 -12.21 12.63 4.65
CA ALA A 27 -11.07 13.46 4.31
C ALA A 27 -9.82 13.02 5.09
N VAL A 28 -8.75 12.72 4.37
CA VAL A 28 -7.45 12.37 4.95
C VAL A 28 -6.65 13.64 5.22
N THR A 29 -6.08 13.74 6.42
CA THR A 29 -5.03 14.72 6.70
C THR A 29 -3.67 14.08 6.45
N PHE A 30 -2.92 14.67 5.51
CA PHE A 30 -1.57 14.22 5.16
C PHE A 30 -0.53 15.00 5.94
N LEU A 31 0.64 14.38 6.12
CA LEU A 31 1.82 15.01 6.69
C LEU A 31 2.18 16.28 5.91
N SER A 32 2.58 17.33 6.63
CA SER A 32 3.04 18.58 6.00
C SER A 32 4.29 18.42 5.13
N SER A 33 5.07 17.36 5.36
CA SER A 33 6.23 16.95 4.57
C SER A 33 5.85 16.28 3.24
N SER A 34 4.58 15.86 3.08
CA SER A 34 4.10 15.20 1.87
C SER A 34 3.80 16.22 0.77
N THR A 35 4.70 16.35 -0.21
CA THR A 35 4.49 17.21 -1.38
C THR A 35 3.60 16.57 -2.46
N ASP A 36 3.42 15.26 -2.41
CA ASP A 36 2.50 14.47 -3.23
C ASP A 36 1.84 13.42 -2.35
N ASN A 37 0.52 13.46 -2.22
CA ASN A 37 -0.26 12.57 -1.35
C ASN A 37 -0.25 11.10 -1.80
N THR A 38 0.17 10.84 -3.05
CA THR A 38 0.23 9.51 -3.66
C THR A 38 1.66 8.98 -3.79
N GLN A 39 2.66 9.74 -3.36
CA GLN A 39 4.06 9.30 -3.44
C GLN A 39 4.32 8.07 -2.54
N PHE A 40 5.33 7.27 -2.92
CA PHE A 40 5.84 6.22 -2.05
C PHE A 40 6.55 6.83 -0.82
N ILE A 41 6.24 6.31 0.37
CA ILE A 41 6.88 6.75 1.63
C ILE A 41 8.14 5.97 1.99
N ALA A 42 8.37 4.83 1.33
CA ALA A 42 9.51 3.98 1.57
C ALA A 42 9.91 3.20 0.31
N THR A 43 11.17 2.78 0.25
CA THR A 43 11.70 1.91 -0.79
C THR A 43 12.30 0.64 -0.20
N ILE A 44 12.31 -0.43 -1.00
CA ILE A 44 13.12 -1.63 -0.74
C ILE A 44 14.05 -1.76 -1.93
N GLU A 45 15.34 -1.51 -1.73
CA GLU A 45 16.32 -1.65 -2.79
C GLU A 45 16.54 -3.12 -3.14
N SER A 46 16.60 -3.45 -4.43
CA SER A 46 16.84 -4.82 -4.88
C SER A 46 18.16 -5.40 -4.35
N SER A 47 19.16 -4.55 -4.06
CA SER A 47 20.45 -4.99 -3.50
C SER A 47 20.35 -5.50 -2.06
N VAL A 48 19.29 -5.16 -1.33
CA VAL A 48 19.09 -5.58 0.08
C VAL A 48 17.91 -6.54 0.25
N SER A 49 17.06 -6.71 -0.77
CA SER A 49 15.90 -7.61 -0.72
C SER A 49 16.27 -9.10 -0.65
N GLY A 50 17.45 -9.46 -1.15
CA GLY A 50 17.82 -10.86 -1.38
C GLY A 50 17.02 -11.51 -2.53
N PHE A 51 16.17 -10.73 -3.22
CA PHE A 51 15.38 -11.23 -4.34
C PHE A 51 16.23 -11.24 -5.61
N SER A 52 16.17 -12.35 -6.32
CA SER A 52 16.75 -12.46 -7.66
C SER A 52 15.73 -12.04 -8.71
N GLY A 53 16.21 -11.44 -9.81
CA GLY A 53 15.35 -10.99 -10.90
C GLY A 53 15.77 -9.62 -11.44
N THR A 54 15.03 -9.14 -12.43
CA THR A 54 15.13 -7.76 -12.94
C THR A 54 13.81 -7.05 -12.64
N PHE A 55 13.89 -5.91 -11.96
CA PHE A 55 12.73 -5.11 -11.56
C PHE A 55 12.64 -3.77 -12.30
N SER A 56 13.34 -3.66 -13.43
CA SER A 56 13.39 -2.48 -14.28
C SER A 56 12.82 -2.74 -15.68
N GLY A 57 12.03 -3.80 -15.84
CA GLY A 57 11.32 -4.17 -17.07
C GLY A 57 9.92 -3.54 -17.15
N SER A 58 9.03 -4.16 -17.92
CA SER A 58 7.63 -3.73 -17.97
C SER A 58 6.93 -3.97 -16.61
N PRO A 59 5.85 -3.24 -16.28
CA PRO A 59 5.12 -3.46 -15.03
C PRO A 59 4.67 -4.92 -14.83
N ALA A 60 4.21 -5.57 -15.90
CA ALA A 60 3.83 -6.98 -15.87
C ALA A 60 5.02 -7.90 -15.55
N ASP A 61 6.17 -7.68 -16.21
CA ASP A 61 7.38 -8.47 -15.98
C ASP A 61 7.93 -8.26 -14.56
N ASN A 62 7.93 -7.01 -14.07
CA ASN A 62 8.37 -6.68 -12.72
C ASN A 62 7.48 -7.33 -11.66
N THR A 63 6.16 -7.34 -11.89
CA THR A 63 5.20 -7.99 -11.01
C THR A 63 5.43 -9.51 -10.98
N ALA A 64 5.62 -10.13 -12.15
CA ALA A 64 5.90 -11.56 -12.25
C ALA A 64 7.23 -11.94 -11.57
N ALA A 65 8.28 -11.13 -11.76
CA ALA A 65 9.57 -11.33 -11.10
C ALA A 65 9.47 -11.17 -9.58
N PHE A 66 8.77 -10.13 -9.11
CA PHE A 66 8.54 -9.91 -7.68
C PHE A 66 7.77 -11.06 -7.04
N SER A 67 6.64 -11.47 -7.64
CA SER A 67 5.83 -12.57 -7.12
C SER A 67 6.64 -13.86 -7.04
N THR A 68 7.41 -14.19 -8.07
CA THR A 68 8.28 -15.37 -8.08
C THR A 68 9.32 -15.31 -6.97
N ALA A 69 9.99 -14.17 -6.79
CA ALA A 69 11.00 -14.01 -5.76
C ALA A 69 10.42 -14.01 -4.33
N PHE A 70 9.25 -13.40 -4.15
CA PHE A 70 8.53 -13.37 -2.88
C PHE A 70 8.06 -14.78 -2.47
N GLU A 71 7.50 -15.56 -3.39
CA GLU A 71 7.10 -16.96 -3.16
C GLU A 71 8.27 -17.87 -2.77
N ALA A 72 9.47 -17.59 -3.30
CA ALA A 72 10.69 -18.31 -2.96
C ALA A 72 11.37 -17.82 -1.66
N SER A 73 10.90 -16.71 -1.09
CA SER A 73 11.48 -16.10 0.11
C SER A 73 11.02 -16.80 1.40
N SER A 74 11.60 -16.40 2.54
CA SER A 74 11.15 -16.85 3.86
C SER A 74 9.99 -16.02 4.44
N TYR A 75 9.62 -14.92 3.79
CA TYR A 75 8.58 -14.03 4.28
C TYR A 75 7.20 -14.66 4.07
N THR A 76 6.35 -14.58 5.09
CA THR A 76 5.00 -15.17 5.07
C THR A 76 3.93 -14.17 4.64
N SER A 77 4.27 -12.87 4.58
CA SER A 77 3.38 -11.81 4.13
C SER A 77 4.15 -10.59 3.60
N LEU A 78 3.49 -9.80 2.74
CA LEU A 78 4.04 -8.52 2.28
C LEU A 78 4.31 -7.56 3.45
N LYS A 79 3.47 -7.59 4.48
CA LYS A 79 3.66 -6.79 5.70
C LYS A 79 4.98 -7.15 6.40
N GLU A 80 5.31 -8.44 6.48
CA GLU A 80 6.57 -8.92 7.08
C GLU A 80 7.78 -8.45 6.28
N LEU A 81 7.74 -8.59 4.95
CA LEU A 81 8.78 -8.10 4.04
C LEU A 81 8.99 -6.58 4.20
N ILE A 82 7.91 -5.80 4.14
CA ILE A 82 7.94 -4.34 4.25
C ILE A 82 8.50 -3.92 5.60
N ASN A 83 7.99 -4.47 6.70
CA ASN A 83 8.50 -4.15 8.04
C ASN A 83 9.96 -4.54 8.24
N SER A 84 10.44 -5.57 7.53
CA SER A 84 11.81 -6.04 7.64
C SER A 84 12.82 -5.18 6.88
N LEU A 85 12.44 -4.64 5.72
CA LEU A 85 13.42 -4.10 4.76
C LEU A 85 13.14 -2.68 4.26
N ALA A 86 11.91 -2.17 4.44
CA ALA A 86 11.55 -0.87 3.91
C ALA A 86 12.35 0.24 4.60
N THR A 87 12.92 1.13 3.79
CA THR A 87 13.58 2.35 4.26
C THR A 87 12.65 3.52 3.99
N ILE A 88 12.18 4.17 5.06
CA ILE A 88 11.33 5.36 4.97
C ILE A 88 12.14 6.52 4.40
N THR A 89 11.60 7.19 3.39
CA THR A 89 12.23 8.30 2.67
C THR A 89 11.53 9.64 2.93
N VAL A 90 10.30 9.61 3.47
CA VAL A 90 9.50 10.80 3.77
C VAL A 90 9.59 11.12 5.26
N THR A 91 9.90 12.37 5.59
CA THR A 91 9.98 12.84 6.99
C THR A 91 8.64 12.64 7.70
N ASP A 92 8.68 12.11 8.92
CA ASP A 92 7.54 11.81 9.81
C ASP A 92 6.55 10.73 9.30
N ALA A 93 6.77 10.19 8.10
CA ALA A 93 6.03 9.03 7.63
C ALA A 93 6.36 7.78 8.45
N THR A 94 5.40 6.88 8.56
CA THR A 94 5.57 5.61 9.25
C THR A 94 5.04 4.47 8.39
N LEU A 95 5.54 3.24 8.60
CA LEU A 95 4.99 2.06 7.92
C LEU A 95 3.54 1.74 8.34
N THR A 96 3.03 2.37 9.40
CA THR A 96 1.66 2.16 9.89
C THR A 96 0.69 3.17 9.29
N CYS A 97 1.07 4.45 9.22
CA CYS A 97 0.20 5.53 8.77
C CYS A 97 0.53 6.04 7.36
N GLY A 98 1.63 5.58 6.75
CA GLY A 98 2.08 6.05 5.45
C GLY A 98 2.31 7.56 5.45
N SER A 99 1.70 8.26 4.48
CA SER A 99 1.73 9.72 4.37
C SER A 99 0.65 10.43 5.21
N CYS A 100 -0.21 9.69 5.89
CA CYS A 100 -1.24 10.27 6.75
C CYS A 100 -0.62 10.75 8.05
N ASP A 101 -1.08 11.89 8.56
CA ASP A 101 -0.65 12.43 9.85
C ASP A 101 -1.22 11.57 10.99
N PRO A 102 -0.36 10.89 11.79
CA PRO A 102 -0.81 10.03 12.89
C PRO A 102 -1.33 10.82 14.10
N ASP A 103 -1.00 12.11 14.23
CA ASP A 103 -1.40 12.94 15.36
C ASP A 103 -2.77 13.59 15.16
N GLU A 104 -3.33 13.47 13.95
CA GLU A 104 -4.64 14.00 13.61
C GLU A 104 -5.78 13.12 14.11
N THR A 105 -6.95 13.76 14.26
CA THR A 105 -8.14 13.05 14.73
C THR A 105 -8.64 12.10 13.66
N ALA A 106 -8.67 10.79 13.97
CA ALA A 106 -9.25 9.78 13.10
C ALA A 106 -10.69 10.14 12.72
N GLN A 107 -10.96 10.18 11.42
CA GLN A 107 -12.29 10.50 10.90
C GLN A 107 -13.22 9.28 10.98
N PRO A 108 -14.52 9.47 11.23
CA PRO A 108 -15.49 8.40 11.15
C PRO A 108 -15.59 7.88 9.71
N LEU A 109 -15.76 6.58 9.54
CA LEU A 109 -16.08 6.02 8.22
C LEU A 109 -17.52 6.41 7.83
N PRO A 110 -17.75 6.88 6.59
CA PRO A 110 -19.09 7.09 6.07
C PRO A 110 -19.93 5.81 6.12
N GLU A 111 -21.25 5.96 6.33
CA GLU A 111 -22.14 4.80 6.52
C GLU A 111 -22.32 3.95 5.26
N THR A 112 -22.11 4.52 4.07
CA THR A 112 -22.47 3.86 2.79
C THR A 112 -21.29 3.70 1.85
N TYR A 113 -20.59 4.78 1.51
CA TYR A 113 -19.52 4.76 0.51
C TYR A 113 -18.32 5.55 1.01
N VAL A 114 -17.13 5.05 0.70
CA VAL A 114 -15.91 5.86 0.72
C VAL A 114 -15.66 6.38 -0.69
N GLU A 115 -15.08 7.57 -0.78
CA GLU A 115 -14.71 8.17 -2.06
C GLU A 115 -13.19 8.19 -2.22
N TRP A 116 -12.74 7.89 -3.44
CA TRP A 116 -11.35 7.88 -3.82
C TRP A 116 -11.16 8.80 -5.02
N SER A 117 -10.06 9.56 -5.01
CA SER A 117 -9.70 10.45 -6.10
C SER A 117 -8.21 10.28 -6.45
N HIS A 118 -7.86 10.49 -7.71
CA HIS A 118 -6.46 10.62 -8.13
C HIS A 118 -5.92 12.01 -7.79
N SER A 119 -6.62 13.06 -8.22
CA SER A 119 -6.34 14.45 -7.86
C SER A 119 -7.60 15.33 -7.98
N SER A 120 -7.48 16.62 -7.67
CA SER A 120 -8.56 17.59 -7.88
C SER A 120 -8.78 17.97 -9.36
N THR A 121 -7.83 17.64 -10.23
CA THR A 121 -7.82 18.04 -11.64
C THR A 121 -7.92 16.88 -12.63
N GLU A 122 -7.66 15.66 -12.17
CA GLU A 122 -7.69 14.43 -12.97
C GLU A 122 -8.33 13.30 -12.15
N GLY A 123 -9.31 12.60 -12.75
CA GLY A 123 -9.91 11.40 -12.18
C GLY A 123 -9.12 10.13 -12.53
N PHE A 124 -9.65 8.96 -12.20
CA PHE A 124 -8.98 7.71 -12.57
C PHE A 124 -8.97 7.50 -14.09
N THR A 125 -7.82 7.13 -14.64
CA THR A 125 -7.60 6.85 -16.06
C THR A 125 -6.89 5.51 -16.21
N SER A 126 -6.72 5.01 -17.44
CA SER A 126 -5.99 3.76 -17.68
C SER A 126 -4.53 3.78 -17.23
N SER A 127 -3.92 4.96 -17.03
CA SER A 127 -2.59 5.10 -16.45
C SER A 127 -2.60 5.45 -14.96
N HIS A 128 -3.76 5.81 -14.41
CA HIS A 128 -3.97 6.21 -13.02
C HIS A 128 -5.23 5.51 -12.52
N GLU A 129 -5.15 4.20 -12.32
CA GLU A 129 -6.32 3.40 -11.93
C GLU A 129 -6.63 3.59 -10.43
N GLY A 130 -7.89 3.40 -10.08
CA GLY A 130 -8.35 3.44 -8.67
C GLY A 130 -8.14 2.10 -7.96
N PRO A 131 -8.45 2.03 -6.66
CA PRO A 131 -8.50 0.77 -5.92
C PRO A 131 -9.60 -0.18 -6.42
#